data_AF-A0A7C2WBZ4-F1
#
_entry.id   AF-A0A7C2WBZ4-F1
#
_cell.length_a   1.000
_cell.length_b   1.000
_cell.length_c   1.000
_cell.angle_alpha   90.00
_cell.angle_beta   90.00
_cell.angle_gamma   90.00
#
_symmetry.space_group_name_H-M   'P 1'
#
loop_
_entity.id
_entity.type
_entity.pdbx_description
1 polymer ?
#
loop_
_entity_poly.entity_id
_entity_poly.type
_entity_poly.pdbx_seq_one_letter_code
_entity_poly.pdbx_strand_id
1 'polypeptide(L)'
;MKKKIFSSEVRKYITTLETNYADGYVSDQELAEALSLGYWTDLERQFLFWRAKQRRINKINDLRVKEIERAFLNRRIDEDEATARLTEFIKDPAFVEALIAYWKQRLKPEEEIEPAERLIARKKRLEIRIKGLNDQITYLQEYLRERMELYDAMIHELEQRYTARMQRVEEIYDARIAAIQEEFSNYRDKKMEEIEARIGNLIAELSRFIQIYLPEFRRSLERISDETLGLAGLSRGPILNAYVNGQFDQLLDMLTTLSVYATEKELSAVKSMMRIVDRYYDLVSRIEMLRTISTVRIELRESRVAAIINKLKSEKFARINQLKSELESRKEILMRKKRIEEIRTNMRISRLHSKVDELSVELSSIERRIGG
;
A
#
# COMPACT_ATOMS: atom_id res chain seq x y z
N MET A 1 -27.40 -6.55 61.64
CA MET A 1 -26.29 -7.14 60.85
C MET A 1 -25.12 -6.20 60.59
N LYS A 2 -25.31 -4.94 60.17
CA LYS A 2 -24.21 -4.00 59.82
C LYS A 2 -23.14 -3.77 60.92
N LYS A 3 -23.51 -3.68 62.21
CA LYS A 3 -22.54 -3.52 63.33
C LYS A 3 -21.60 -4.72 63.54
N LYS A 4 -22.07 -5.96 63.31
CA LYS A 4 -21.24 -7.18 63.47
C LYS A 4 -20.21 -7.32 62.35
N ILE A 5 -20.59 -6.98 61.11
CA ILE A 5 -19.70 -7.01 59.96
C ILE A 5 -18.59 -5.95 60.12
N PHE A 6 -18.96 -4.72 60.48
CA PHE A 6 -18.00 -3.64 60.75
C PHE A 6 -17.03 -3.97 61.89
N SER A 7 -17.51 -4.54 63.00
CA SER A 7 -16.64 -4.99 64.10
C SER A 7 -15.67 -6.09 63.68
N SER A 8 -16.06 -6.98 62.76
CA SER A 8 -15.17 -8.04 62.26
C SER A 8 -14.07 -7.49 61.34
N GLU A 9 -14.40 -6.52 60.48
CA GLU A 9 -13.44 -5.90 59.56
C GLU A 9 -12.45 -5.02 60.31
N VAL A 10 -12.89 -4.27 61.33
CA VAL A 10 -12.00 -3.51 62.22
C VAL A 10 -11.02 -4.43 62.95
N ARG A 11 -11.46 -5.61 63.44
CA ARG A 11 -10.55 -6.59 64.07
C ARG A 11 -9.51 -7.14 63.10
N LYS A 12 -9.90 -7.46 61.86
CA LYS A 12 -8.96 -7.93 60.83
C LYS A 12 -7.92 -6.87 60.53
N TYR A 13 -8.37 -5.63 60.30
CA TYR A 13 -7.50 -4.48 60.06
C TYR A 13 -6.48 -4.28 61.18
N ILE A 14 -6.94 -4.32 62.44
CA ILE A 14 -6.07 -4.16 63.59
C ILE A 14 -5.10 -5.35 63.75
N THR A 15 -5.54 -6.58 63.45
CA THR A 15 -4.65 -7.75 63.48
C THR A 15 -3.52 -7.64 62.44
N THR A 16 -3.85 -7.15 61.24
CA THR A 16 -2.86 -6.86 60.20
C THR A 16 -1.88 -5.79 60.66
N LEU A 17 -2.37 -4.70 61.26
CA LEU A 17 -1.51 -3.63 61.77
C LEU A 17 -0.65 -4.06 62.97
N GLU A 18 -1.17 -4.88 63.88
CA GLU A 18 -0.37 -5.48 64.96
C GLU A 18 0.80 -6.31 64.40
N THR A 19 0.56 -7.03 63.29
CA THR A 19 1.59 -7.81 62.60
C THR A 19 2.61 -6.87 61.95
N ASN A 20 2.16 -5.87 61.20
CA ASN A 20 3.04 -4.90 60.56
C ASN A 20 3.87 -4.09 61.57
N TYR A 21 3.31 -3.79 62.74
CA TYR A 21 4.02 -3.17 63.85
C TYR A 21 5.11 -4.07 64.43
N ALA A 22 4.79 -5.36 64.67
CA ALA A 22 5.80 -6.34 65.10
C ALA A 22 6.93 -6.49 64.08
N ASP A 23 6.63 -6.27 62.80
CA ASP A 23 7.57 -6.34 61.67
C ASP A 23 8.35 -5.03 61.46
N GLY A 24 7.98 -3.95 62.15
CA GLY A 24 8.65 -2.65 62.10
C GLY A 24 8.16 -1.71 61.00
N TYR A 25 7.08 -2.04 60.29
CA TYR A 25 6.50 -1.22 59.21
C TYR A 25 5.50 -0.16 59.69
N VAL A 26 5.17 -0.14 60.99
CA VAL A 26 4.17 0.77 61.59
C VAL A 26 4.74 1.34 62.89
N SER A 27 4.46 2.61 63.16
CA SER A 27 4.90 3.33 64.36
C SER A 27 4.03 3.07 65.59
N ASP A 28 4.54 3.44 66.77
CA ASP A 28 3.79 3.35 68.04
C ASP A 28 2.49 4.17 67.99
N GLN A 29 2.52 5.34 67.34
CA GLN A 29 1.38 6.23 67.24
C GLN A 29 0.29 5.65 66.34
N GLU A 30 0.66 5.14 65.16
CA GLU A 30 -0.28 4.55 64.19
C GLU A 30 -0.97 3.30 64.75
N LEU A 31 -0.26 2.46 65.51
CA LEU A 31 -0.87 1.32 66.18
C LEU A 31 -1.83 1.75 67.30
N ALA A 32 -1.47 2.78 68.08
CA ALA A 32 -2.34 3.29 69.14
C ALA A 32 -3.64 3.91 68.56
N GLU A 33 -3.53 4.65 67.47
CA GLU A 33 -4.67 5.20 66.72
C GLU A 33 -5.54 4.08 66.15
N ALA A 34 -4.96 3.03 65.57
CA ALA A 34 -5.72 1.89 65.08
C ALA A 34 -6.45 1.11 66.18
N LEU A 35 -5.83 0.94 67.36
CA LEU A 35 -6.47 0.31 68.52
C LEU A 35 -7.62 1.16 69.09
N SER A 36 -7.58 2.48 68.90
CA SER A 36 -8.67 3.40 69.31
C SER A 36 -9.96 3.21 68.48
N LEU A 37 -9.83 2.74 67.23
CA LEU A 37 -10.97 2.43 66.35
C LEU A 37 -11.74 1.17 66.80
N GLY A 38 -11.12 0.34 67.63
CA GLY A 38 -11.75 -0.83 68.22
C GLY A 38 -12.70 -0.47 69.38
N TYR A 39 -13.76 -1.25 69.52
CA TYR A 39 -14.72 -1.17 70.65
C TYR A 39 -14.17 -1.83 71.93
N TRP A 40 -12.92 -1.52 72.29
CA TRP A 40 -12.26 -2.01 73.50
C TRP A 40 -12.23 -0.94 74.58
N THR A 41 -12.20 -1.37 75.83
CA THR A 41 -11.91 -0.51 76.98
C THR A 41 -10.46 -0.03 76.94
N ASP A 42 -10.14 1.04 77.66
CA ASP A 42 -8.78 1.59 77.67
C ASP A 42 -7.74 0.62 78.24
N LEU A 43 -8.12 -0.19 79.23
CA LEU A 43 -7.26 -1.27 79.77
C LEU A 43 -6.97 -2.35 78.72
N GLU A 44 -7.98 -2.77 77.96
CA GLU A 44 -7.81 -3.75 76.88
C GLU A 44 -6.91 -3.19 75.76
N ARG A 45 -7.06 -1.92 75.40
CA ARG A 45 -6.18 -1.25 74.41
C ARG A 45 -4.73 -1.21 74.89
N GLN A 46 -4.50 -0.84 76.15
CA GLN A 46 -3.16 -0.83 76.74
C GLN A 46 -2.53 -2.23 76.75
N PHE A 47 -3.31 -3.27 77.07
CA PHE A 47 -2.85 -4.65 77.03
C PHE A 47 -2.49 -5.12 75.60
N LEU A 48 -3.34 -4.82 74.61
CA LEU A 48 -3.09 -5.16 73.20
C LEU A 48 -1.83 -4.47 72.67
N PHE A 49 -1.66 -3.20 73.01
CA PHE A 49 -0.47 -2.43 72.64
C PHE A 49 0.80 -2.98 73.30
N TRP A 50 0.75 -3.29 74.60
CA TRP A 50 1.86 -3.93 75.32
C TRP A 50 2.21 -5.29 74.69
N ARG A 51 1.21 -6.11 74.37
CA ARG A 51 1.39 -7.40 73.70
C ARG A 51 2.08 -7.24 72.33
N ALA A 52 1.68 -6.24 71.54
CA ALA A 52 2.31 -5.96 70.25
C ALA A 52 3.78 -5.52 70.41
N LYS A 53 4.10 -4.73 71.44
CA LYS A 53 5.48 -4.38 71.81
C LYS A 53 6.32 -5.61 72.17
N GLN A 54 5.77 -6.53 72.97
CA GLN A 54 6.46 -7.78 73.29
C GLN A 54 6.73 -8.63 72.05
N ARG A 55 5.76 -8.73 71.12
CA ARG A 55 5.95 -9.43 69.84
C ARG A 55 7.07 -8.82 69.00
N ARG A 56 7.14 -7.49 68.93
CA ARG A 56 8.21 -6.78 68.24
C ARG A 56 9.58 -7.08 68.85
N ILE A 57 9.68 -7.01 70.18
CA ILE A 57 10.93 -7.34 70.90
C ILE A 57 11.36 -8.78 70.61
N ASN A 58 10.42 -9.74 70.66
CA ASN A 58 10.72 -11.14 70.35
C ASN A 58 11.20 -11.30 68.91
N LYS A 59 10.58 -10.63 67.94
CA LYS A 59 11.00 -10.68 66.53
C LYS A 59 12.40 -10.09 66.30
N ILE A 60 12.75 -9.02 67.02
CA ILE A 60 14.11 -8.47 67.02
C ILE A 60 15.10 -9.48 67.60
N ASN A 61 14.77 -10.10 68.73
CA ASN A 61 15.62 -11.12 69.34
C ASN A 61 15.80 -12.35 68.42
N ASP A 62 14.74 -12.81 67.73
CA ASP A 62 14.83 -13.89 66.73
C ASP A 62 15.79 -13.53 65.58
N LEU A 63 15.80 -12.27 65.15
CA LEU A 63 16.76 -11.78 64.15
C LEU A 63 18.19 -11.78 64.68
N ARG A 64 18.40 -11.34 65.93
CA ARG A 64 19.72 -11.41 66.60
C ARG A 64 20.21 -12.85 66.72
N VAL A 65 19.34 -13.80 67.09
CA VAL A 65 19.69 -15.24 67.14
C VAL A 65 20.13 -15.74 65.76
N LYS A 66 19.41 -15.39 64.69
CA LYS A 66 19.78 -15.77 63.31
C LYS A 66 21.09 -15.15 62.84
N GLU A 67 21.38 -13.92 63.27
CA GLU A 67 22.65 -13.27 62.97
C GLU A 67 23.82 -14.01 63.65
N ILE A 68 23.67 -14.32 64.95
CA ILE A 68 24.66 -15.07 65.72
C ILE A 68 24.82 -16.49 65.16
N GLU A 69 23.73 -17.18 64.81
CA GLU A 69 23.76 -18.50 64.16
C GLU A 69 24.62 -18.46 62.89
N ARG A 70 24.38 -17.47 62.01
CA ARG A 70 25.14 -17.32 60.77
C ARG A 70 26.61 -17.00 61.04
N ALA A 71 26.90 -16.16 62.03
CA ALA A 71 28.28 -15.84 62.37
C ALA A 71 29.02 -17.08 62.90
N PHE A 72 28.38 -17.89 63.74
CA PHE A 72 28.92 -19.11 64.31
C PHE A 72 29.12 -20.21 63.25
N LEU A 73 28.10 -20.48 62.41
CA LEU A 73 28.20 -21.49 61.34
C LEU A 73 29.26 -21.13 60.28
N ASN A 74 29.51 -19.83 60.04
CA ASN A 74 30.56 -19.37 59.13
C ASN A 74 31.94 -19.21 59.81
N ARG A 75 32.11 -19.72 61.05
CA ARG A 75 33.35 -19.64 61.84
C ARG A 75 33.89 -18.21 62.04
N ARG A 76 33.01 -17.20 62.06
CA ARG A 76 33.39 -15.79 62.31
C ARG A 76 33.47 -15.44 63.79
N ILE A 77 32.78 -16.20 64.63
CA ILE A 77 32.79 -16.13 66.09
C ILE A 77 32.97 -17.54 66.64
N ASP A 78 33.58 -17.66 67.81
CA ASP A 78 33.75 -18.94 68.49
C ASP A 78 32.54 -19.27 69.40
N GLU A 79 32.60 -20.42 70.08
CA GLU A 79 31.54 -20.88 70.96
C GLU A 79 31.35 -19.97 72.18
N ASP A 80 32.45 -19.52 72.78
CA ASP A 80 32.41 -18.68 73.97
C ASP A 80 31.79 -17.31 73.64
N GLU A 81 32.15 -16.73 72.49
CA GLU A 81 31.59 -15.49 71.99
C GLU A 81 30.12 -15.63 71.57
N ALA A 82 29.73 -16.75 70.95
CA ALA A 82 28.32 -17.03 70.64
C ALA A 82 27.48 -17.19 71.92
N THR A 83 28.01 -17.88 72.94
CA THR A 83 27.35 -18.06 74.25
C THR A 83 27.18 -16.72 74.95
N ALA A 84 28.23 -15.90 75.00
CA ALA A 84 28.19 -14.59 75.63
C ALA A 84 27.13 -13.69 74.98
N ARG A 85 27.11 -13.60 73.64
CA ARG A 85 26.15 -12.77 72.89
C ARG A 85 24.70 -13.24 73.02
N LEU A 86 24.45 -14.55 73.10
CA LEU A 86 23.11 -15.08 73.31
C LEU A 86 22.59 -14.83 74.73
N THR A 87 23.47 -14.93 75.73
CA THR A 87 23.14 -14.76 77.16
C THR A 87 22.76 -13.30 77.49
N GLU A 88 23.15 -12.32 76.67
CA GLU A 88 22.75 -10.91 76.85
C GLU A 88 21.23 -10.70 76.82
N PHE A 89 20.50 -11.52 76.08
CA PHE A 89 19.05 -11.31 75.86
C PHE A 89 18.20 -12.58 76.05
N ILE A 90 18.81 -13.77 76.07
CA ILE A 90 18.16 -15.03 76.45
C ILE A 90 18.40 -15.28 77.93
N LYS A 91 17.33 -15.27 78.72
CA LYS A 91 17.40 -15.37 80.19
C LYS A 91 17.55 -16.80 80.72
N ASP A 92 17.23 -17.81 79.91
CA ASP A 92 17.30 -19.22 80.29
C ASP A 92 18.61 -19.84 79.76
N PRO A 93 19.59 -20.16 80.63
CA PRO A 93 20.86 -20.73 80.22
C PRO A 93 20.73 -22.06 79.50
N ALA A 94 19.77 -22.91 79.89
CA ALA A 94 19.56 -24.22 79.29
C ALA A 94 19.15 -24.11 77.80
N PHE A 95 18.46 -23.01 77.44
CA PHE A 95 18.06 -22.75 76.06
C PHE A 95 19.25 -22.31 75.20
N VAL A 96 20.20 -21.55 75.76
CA VAL A 96 21.43 -21.15 75.07
C VAL A 96 22.30 -22.38 74.76
N GLU A 97 22.47 -23.27 75.75
CA GLU A 97 23.20 -24.52 75.57
C GLU A 97 22.59 -25.40 74.47
N ALA A 98 21.26 -25.53 74.46
CA ALA A 98 20.54 -26.29 73.43
C ALA A 98 20.71 -25.70 72.02
N LEU A 99 20.70 -24.37 71.89
CA LEU A 99 20.94 -23.67 70.61
C LEU A 99 22.36 -23.94 70.09
N ILE A 100 23.37 -23.82 70.95
CA ILE A 100 24.76 -24.06 70.57
C ILE A 100 24.99 -25.52 70.20
N ALA A 101 24.44 -26.46 70.97
CA ALA A 101 24.50 -27.88 70.65
C ALA A 101 23.85 -28.17 69.28
N TYR A 102 22.71 -27.56 68.99
CA TYR A 102 22.04 -27.68 67.69
C TYR A 102 22.90 -27.11 66.55
N TRP A 103 23.53 -25.94 66.74
CA TRP A 103 24.41 -25.36 65.73
C TRP A 103 25.69 -26.18 65.51
N LYS A 104 26.26 -26.74 66.57
CA LYS A 104 27.39 -27.68 66.49
C LYS A 104 27.05 -28.92 65.66
N GLN A 105 25.83 -29.44 65.74
CA GLN A 105 25.39 -30.54 64.87
C GLN A 105 25.28 -30.12 63.40
N ARG A 106 25.01 -28.84 63.12
CA ARG A 106 24.94 -28.30 61.74
C ARG A 106 26.32 -27.98 61.16
N LEU A 107 27.34 -27.80 62.00
CA LEU A 107 28.76 -27.81 61.60
C LEU A 107 29.17 -29.25 61.21
N LYS A 108 28.71 -29.72 60.05
CA LYS A 108 29.28 -30.92 59.41
C LYS A 108 30.69 -30.60 58.87
N PRO A 109 31.62 -31.57 58.84
CA PRO A 109 32.90 -31.41 58.15
C PRO A 109 32.67 -31.09 56.66
N GLU A 110 33.44 -30.13 56.14
CA GLU A 110 33.42 -29.70 54.74
C GLU A 110 33.88 -30.82 53.78
N GLU A 111 33.33 -30.80 52.56
CA GLU A 111 33.63 -31.61 51.36
C GLU A 111 32.82 -32.91 51.13
N GLU A 112 31.58 -32.77 50.63
CA GLU A 112 31.05 -33.76 49.68
C GLU A 112 31.64 -33.45 48.29
N ILE A 113 32.75 -34.12 47.94
CA ILE A 113 33.16 -34.30 46.54
C ILE A 113 31.97 -34.98 45.83
N GLU A 114 31.38 -34.35 44.79
CA GLU A 114 30.42 -35.06 43.93
C GLU A 114 31.11 -36.35 43.43
N PRO A 115 30.55 -37.55 43.65
CA PRO A 115 31.16 -38.78 43.18
C PRO A 115 31.49 -38.65 41.68
N ALA A 116 32.70 -39.04 41.27
CA ALA A 116 33.16 -38.90 39.88
C ALA A 116 32.14 -39.44 38.86
N GLU A 117 31.41 -40.50 39.23
CA GLU A 117 30.31 -41.08 38.46
C GLU A 117 29.17 -40.08 38.15
N ARG A 118 28.81 -39.21 39.10
CA ARG A 118 27.77 -38.18 38.92
C ARG A 118 28.24 -37.06 37.99
N LEU A 119 29.51 -36.66 38.10
CA LEU A 119 30.14 -35.68 37.21
C LEU A 119 30.21 -36.21 35.78
N ILE A 120 30.61 -37.47 35.59
CA ILE A 120 30.64 -38.15 34.28
C ILE A 120 29.23 -38.27 33.69
N ALA A 121 28.23 -38.66 34.50
CA ALA A 121 26.85 -38.73 34.04
C ALA A 121 26.29 -37.35 33.63
N ARG A 122 26.63 -36.29 34.37
CA ARG A 122 26.24 -34.90 34.05
C ARG A 122 26.94 -34.42 32.77
N LYS A 123 28.23 -34.68 32.61
CA LYS A 123 28.99 -34.41 31.37
C LYS A 123 28.29 -35.00 30.16
N LYS A 124 28.02 -36.32 30.18
CA LYS A 124 27.35 -37.02 29.08
C LYS A 124 25.96 -36.44 28.76
N ARG A 125 25.18 -36.06 29.79
CA ARG A 125 23.88 -35.39 29.60
C ARG A 125 24.02 -34.03 28.92
N LEU A 126 25.01 -33.22 29.31
CA LEU A 126 25.26 -31.91 28.72
C LEU A 126 25.72 -32.05 27.27
N GLU A 127 26.62 -32.99 26.96
CA GLU A 127 27.07 -33.27 25.58
C GLU A 127 25.90 -33.66 24.67
N ILE A 128 25.05 -34.58 25.12
CA ILE A 128 23.84 -34.99 24.39
C ILE A 128 22.90 -33.79 24.18
N ARG A 129 22.74 -32.95 25.21
CA ARG A 129 21.87 -31.77 25.13
C ARG A 129 22.40 -30.73 24.17
N ILE A 130 23.70 -30.41 24.22
CA ILE A 130 24.37 -29.48 23.32
C ILE A 130 24.26 -29.97 21.88
N LYS A 131 24.54 -31.26 21.64
CA LYS A 131 24.38 -31.86 20.31
C LYS A 131 22.95 -31.70 19.80
N GLY A 132 21.95 -32.05 20.60
CA GLY A 132 20.54 -31.90 20.20
C GLY A 132 20.11 -30.46 19.95
N LEU A 133 20.70 -29.47 20.63
CA LEU A 133 20.47 -28.05 20.36
C LEU A 133 21.15 -27.61 19.05
N ASN A 134 22.36 -28.09 18.78
CA ASN A 134 23.06 -27.83 17.51
C ASN A 134 22.29 -28.41 16.32
N ASP A 135 21.80 -29.64 16.43
CA ASP A 135 20.96 -30.26 15.39
C ASP A 135 19.69 -29.42 15.11
N GLN A 136 19.07 -28.87 16.17
CA GLN A 136 17.93 -27.94 16.02
C GLN A 136 18.30 -26.63 15.34
N ILE A 137 19.50 -26.09 15.62
CA ILE A 137 19.99 -24.87 14.98
C ILE A 137 20.19 -25.13 13.48
N THR A 138 20.88 -26.22 13.11
CA THR A 138 21.10 -26.59 11.70
C THR A 138 19.79 -26.76 10.95
N TYR A 139 18.83 -27.49 11.55
CA TYR A 139 17.49 -27.62 10.96
C TYR A 139 16.81 -26.26 10.73
N LEU A 140 16.86 -25.34 11.71
CA LEU A 140 16.24 -24.02 11.57
C LEU A 140 16.95 -23.14 10.52
N GLN A 141 18.25 -23.29 10.35
CA GLN A 141 19.02 -22.59 9.30
C GLN A 141 18.62 -23.09 7.91
N GLU A 142 18.52 -24.41 7.72
CA GLU A 142 18.06 -25.00 6.46
C GLU A 142 16.61 -24.62 6.16
N TYR A 143 15.72 -24.74 7.15
CA TYR A 143 14.33 -24.28 7.05
C TYR A 143 14.25 -22.81 6.63
N LEU A 144 15.05 -21.94 7.25
CA LEU A 144 15.06 -20.52 6.91
C LEU A 144 15.49 -20.30 5.46
N ARG A 145 16.56 -20.98 5.01
CA ARG A 145 17.05 -20.89 3.63
C ARG A 145 15.96 -21.26 2.63
N GLU A 146 15.37 -22.44 2.78
CA GLU A 146 14.30 -22.93 1.90
C GLU A 146 13.09 -21.98 1.90
N ARG A 147 12.75 -21.44 3.07
CA ARG A 147 11.64 -20.52 3.20
C ARG A 147 11.91 -19.18 2.52
N MET A 148 13.14 -18.67 2.55
CA MET A 148 13.52 -17.45 1.84
C MET A 148 13.48 -17.66 0.32
N GLU A 149 14.01 -18.77 -0.17
CA GLU A 149 13.94 -19.15 -1.58
C GLU A 149 12.49 -19.27 -2.07
N LEU A 150 11.61 -19.86 -1.27
CA LEU A 150 10.18 -19.94 -1.58
C LEU A 150 9.55 -18.54 -1.72
N TYR A 151 9.83 -17.62 -0.80
CA TYR A 151 9.29 -16.26 -0.91
C TYR A 151 9.82 -15.53 -2.15
N ASP A 152 11.10 -15.72 -2.50
CA ASP A 152 11.68 -15.13 -3.71
C ASP A 152 11.04 -15.70 -4.97
N ALA A 153 10.82 -17.01 -5.03
CA ALA A 153 10.10 -17.65 -6.13
C ALA A 153 8.65 -17.14 -6.24
N MET A 154 7.94 -16.98 -5.12
CA MET A 154 6.58 -16.45 -5.10
C MET A 154 6.51 -14.99 -5.58
N ILE A 155 7.48 -14.16 -5.19
CA ILE A 155 7.58 -12.76 -5.66
C ILE A 155 7.85 -12.72 -7.15
N HIS A 156 8.81 -13.52 -7.62
CA HIS A 156 9.15 -13.58 -9.04
C HIS A 156 7.97 -14.06 -9.89
N GLU A 157 7.27 -15.12 -9.47
CA GLU A 157 6.08 -15.60 -10.16
C GLU A 157 4.97 -14.53 -10.18
N LEU A 158 4.77 -13.81 -9.08
CA LEU A 158 3.81 -12.71 -9.02
C LEU A 158 4.15 -11.62 -10.04
N GLU A 159 5.42 -11.22 -10.13
CA GLU A 159 5.89 -10.23 -11.10
C GLU A 159 5.69 -10.69 -12.55
N GLN A 160 6.02 -11.94 -12.86
CA GLN A 160 5.80 -12.52 -14.20
C GLN A 160 4.30 -12.51 -14.56
N ARG A 161 3.44 -12.96 -13.64
CA ARG A 161 1.99 -13.01 -13.84
C ARG A 161 1.40 -11.63 -14.11
N TYR A 162 1.83 -10.60 -13.38
CA TYR A 162 1.35 -9.23 -13.57
C TYR A 162 1.93 -8.59 -14.83
N THR A 163 3.20 -8.83 -15.14
CA THR A 163 3.82 -8.39 -16.40
C THR A 163 3.08 -8.94 -17.61
N ALA A 164 2.80 -10.25 -17.63
CA ALA A 164 2.03 -10.88 -18.70
C ALA A 164 0.57 -10.40 -18.77
N ARG A 165 -0.02 -9.95 -17.66
CA ARG A 165 -1.36 -9.31 -17.67
C ARG A 165 -1.30 -7.90 -18.27
N MET A 166 -0.28 -7.12 -17.93
CA MET A 166 -0.09 -5.77 -18.48
C MET A 166 0.18 -5.82 -19.99
N GLN A 167 1.04 -6.73 -20.45
CA GLN A 167 1.31 -6.94 -21.88
C GLN A 167 0.04 -7.31 -22.65
N ARG A 168 -0.78 -8.23 -22.13
CA ARG A 168 -2.08 -8.55 -22.74
C ARG A 168 -3.02 -7.35 -22.82
N VAL A 169 -3.03 -6.50 -21.80
CA VAL A 169 -3.81 -5.25 -21.85
C VAL A 169 -3.26 -4.34 -22.96
N GLU A 170 -1.94 -4.18 -23.05
CA GLU A 170 -1.31 -3.39 -24.12
C GLU A 170 -1.71 -3.90 -25.50
N GLU A 171 -1.50 -5.20 -25.75
CA GLU A 171 -1.84 -5.86 -27.02
C GLU A 171 -3.31 -5.68 -27.41
N ILE A 172 -4.24 -5.90 -26.47
CA ILE A 172 -5.68 -5.78 -26.75
C ILE A 172 -6.05 -4.34 -27.13
N TYR A 173 -5.57 -3.35 -26.39
CA TYR A 173 -5.91 -1.96 -26.67
C TYR A 173 -5.20 -1.45 -27.94
N ASP A 174 -3.95 -1.84 -28.18
CA ASP A 174 -3.21 -1.45 -29.37
C ASP A 174 -3.80 -2.08 -30.62
N ALA A 175 -4.23 -3.34 -30.57
CA ALA A 175 -4.98 -3.98 -31.66
C ALA A 175 -6.31 -3.27 -31.94
N ARG A 176 -7.06 -2.86 -30.91
CA ARG A 176 -8.30 -2.09 -31.08
C ARG A 176 -8.06 -0.72 -31.71
N ILE A 177 -7.01 -0.02 -31.26
CA ILE A 177 -6.65 1.28 -31.82
C ILE A 177 -6.24 1.14 -33.28
N ALA A 178 -5.42 0.14 -33.61
CA ALA A 178 -5.00 -0.14 -34.98
C ALA A 178 -6.19 -0.46 -35.88
N ALA A 179 -7.12 -1.32 -35.44
CA ALA A 179 -8.32 -1.63 -36.20
C ALA A 179 -9.18 -0.38 -36.49
N ILE A 180 -9.37 0.50 -35.50
CA ILE A 180 -10.12 1.74 -35.68
C ILE A 180 -9.41 2.69 -36.67
N GLN A 181 -8.08 2.76 -36.62
CA GLN A 181 -7.29 3.57 -37.55
C GLN A 181 -7.38 3.03 -38.98
N GLU A 182 -7.29 1.71 -39.14
CA GLU A 182 -7.42 1.04 -40.43
C GLU A 182 -8.83 1.22 -41.02
N GLU A 183 -9.88 1.02 -40.23
CA GLU A 183 -11.27 1.28 -40.64
C GLU A 183 -11.46 2.73 -41.09
N PHE A 184 -10.84 3.69 -40.39
CA PHE A 184 -10.90 5.10 -40.78
C PHE A 184 -10.15 5.38 -42.08
N SER A 185 -8.96 4.80 -42.27
CA SER A 185 -8.20 4.93 -43.52
C SER A 185 -9.02 4.42 -44.70
N ASN A 186 -9.57 3.20 -44.59
CA ASN A 186 -10.42 2.60 -45.63
C ASN A 186 -11.66 3.44 -45.93
N TYR A 187 -12.29 4.01 -44.89
CA TYR A 187 -13.40 4.95 -45.07
C TYR A 187 -12.98 6.21 -45.81
N ARG A 188 -11.85 6.81 -45.43
CA ARG A 188 -11.31 8.04 -46.04
C ARG A 188 -11.02 7.81 -47.51
N ASP A 189 -10.29 6.75 -47.84
CA ASP A 189 -9.87 6.44 -49.21
C ASP A 189 -11.08 6.20 -50.11
N LYS A 190 -12.01 5.35 -49.68
CA LYS A 190 -13.27 5.12 -50.40
C LYS A 190 -14.08 6.40 -50.60
N LYS A 191 -14.15 7.29 -49.60
CA LYS A 191 -14.90 8.54 -49.73
C LYS A 191 -14.21 9.55 -50.64
N MET A 192 -12.88 9.60 -50.63
CA MET A 192 -12.11 10.42 -51.56
C MET A 192 -12.35 9.95 -53.00
N GLU A 193 -12.21 8.64 -53.27
CA GLU A 193 -12.48 8.06 -54.59
C GLU A 193 -13.91 8.35 -55.09
N GLU A 194 -14.93 8.15 -54.24
CA GLU A 194 -16.32 8.44 -54.59
C GLU A 194 -16.54 9.91 -54.98
N ILE A 195 -15.86 10.84 -54.31
CA ILE A 195 -16.01 12.29 -54.54
C ILE A 195 -15.20 12.73 -55.75
N GLU A 196 -13.97 12.23 -55.90
CA GLU A 196 -13.14 12.47 -57.07
C GLU A 196 -13.81 11.99 -58.35
N ALA A 197 -14.46 10.82 -58.33
CA ALA A 197 -15.24 10.32 -59.47
C ALA A 197 -16.41 11.26 -59.82
N ARG A 198 -17.12 11.79 -58.83
CA ARG A 198 -18.22 12.76 -59.04
C ARG A 198 -17.71 14.08 -59.60
N ILE A 199 -16.60 14.58 -59.06
CA ILE A 199 -15.94 15.80 -59.55
C ILE A 199 -15.48 15.57 -60.99
N GLY A 200 -14.88 14.43 -61.30
CA GLY A 200 -14.44 14.06 -62.65
C GLY A 200 -15.59 14.07 -63.65
N ASN A 201 -16.76 13.54 -63.28
CA ASN A 201 -17.96 13.61 -64.11
C ASN A 201 -18.42 15.05 -64.37
N LEU A 202 -18.44 15.90 -63.33
CA LEU A 202 -18.81 17.31 -63.48
C LEU A 202 -17.80 18.10 -64.32
N ILE A 203 -16.49 17.82 -64.17
CA ILE A 203 -15.44 18.43 -64.98
C ILE A 203 -15.59 18.01 -66.45
N ALA A 204 -15.91 16.74 -66.72
CA ALA A 204 -16.17 16.26 -68.07
C ALA A 204 -17.42 16.93 -68.69
N GLU A 205 -18.47 17.16 -67.90
CA GLU A 205 -19.65 17.93 -68.31
C GLU A 205 -19.27 19.39 -68.61
N LEU A 206 -18.52 20.04 -67.72
CA LEU A 206 -18.02 21.40 -67.89
C LEU A 206 -17.17 21.55 -69.16
N SER A 207 -16.30 20.58 -69.44
CA SER A 207 -15.42 20.56 -70.63
C SER A 207 -16.21 20.48 -71.94
N ARG A 208 -17.40 19.86 -71.92
CA ARG A 208 -18.30 19.75 -73.08
C ARG A 208 -19.40 20.81 -73.09
N PHE A 209 -19.49 21.62 -72.03
CA PHE A 209 -20.58 22.55 -71.81
C PHE A 209 -20.79 23.50 -73.00
N ILE A 210 -19.71 24.13 -73.44
CA ILE A 210 -19.73 25.07 -74.56
C ILE A 210 -20.29 24.39 -75.81
N GLN A 211 -19.82 23.18 -76.14
CA GLN A 211 -20.26 22.43 -77.32
C GLN A 211 -21.74 22.01 -77.24
N ILE A 212 -22.20 21.57 -76.06
CA ILE A 212 -23.58 21.11 -75.85
C ILE A 212 -24.57 22.27 -76.05
N TYR A 213 -24.28 23.43 -75.46
CA TYR A 213 -25.22 24.56 -75.44
C TYR A 213 -24.99 25.59 -76.57
N LEU A 214 -23.91 25.46 -77.35
CA LEU A 214 -23.61 26.36 -78.48
C LEU A 214 -24.78 26.52 -79.47
N PRO A 215 -25.48 25.45 -79.90
CA PRO A 215 -26.60 25.59 -80.84
C PRO A 215 -27.78 26.37 -80.25
N GLU A 216 -28.09 26.15 -78.96
CA GLU A 216 -29.16 26.86 -78.26
C GLU A 216 -28.81 28.33 -78.04
N PHE A 217 -27.57 28.58 -77.61
CA PHE A 217 -27.04 29.92 -77.39
C PHE A 217 -27.07 30.73 -78.69
N ARG A 218 -26.55 30.15 -79.79
CA ARG A 218 -26.53 30.80 -81.11
C ARG A 218 -27.94 31.14 -81.61
N ARG A 219 -28.89 30.21 -81.53
CA ARG A 219 -30.28 30.46 -81.92
C ARG A 219 -30.93 31.58 -81.11
N SER A 220 -30.59 31.69 -79.83
CA SER A 220 -31.10 32.74 -78.95
C SER A 220 -30.47 34.09 -79.32
N LEU A 221 -29.17 34.12 -79.61
CA LEU A 221 -28.46 35.32 -80.05
C LEU A 221 -28.92 35.84 -81.42
N GLU A 222 -29.32 34.95 -82.33
CA GLU A 222 -29.87 35.30 -83.66
C GLU A 222 -31.25 35.97 -83.57
N ARG A 223 -31.99 35.79 -82.47
CA ARG A 223 -33.30 36.42 -82.25
C ARG A 223 -33.24 37.87 -81.78
N ILE A 224 -32.05 38.35 -81.44
CA ILE A 224 -31.82 39.74 -81.03
C ILE A 224 -31.62 40.59 -82.28
N SER A 225 -32.28 41.74 -82.41
CA SER A 225 -32.09 42.64 -83.53
C SER A 225 -30.74 43.38 -83.45
N ASP A 226 -30.22 43.80 -84.61
CA ASP A 226 -28.99 44.60 -84.66
C ASP A 226 -29.19 46.01 -84.08
N GLU A 227 -30.43 46.52 -84.08
CA GLU A 227 -30.82 47.77 -83.41
C GLU A 227 -30.67 47.66 -81.89
N THR A 228 -31.22 46.60 -81.28
CA THR A 228 -31.04 46.30 -79.86
C THR A 228 -29.57 46.12 -79.47
N LEU A 229 -28.79 45.43 -80.30
CA LEU A 229 -27.35 45.28 -80.09
C LEU A 229 -26.60 46.62 -80.14
N GLY A 230 -26.93 47.47 -81.14
CA GLY A 230 -26.35 48.80 -81.29
C GLY A 230 -26.68 49.73 -80.13
N LEU A 231 -27.92 49.71 -79.64
CA LEU A 231 -28.35 50.48 -78.46
C LEU A 231 -27.60 50.06 -77.18
N ALA A 232 -27.29 48.76 -77.05
CA ALA A 232 -26.50 48.23 -75.94
C ALA A 232 -24.98 48.46 -76.09
N GLY A 233 -24.52 49.03 -77.21
CA GLY A 233 -23.09 49.18 -77.50
C GLY A 233 -22.37 47.84 -77.74
N LEU A 234 -23.11 46.80 -78.11
CA LEU A 234 -22.62 45.43 -78.30
C LEU A 234 -22.70 45.03 -79.77
N SER A 235 -21.96 43.98 -80.12
CA SER A 235 -22.13 43.30 -81.40
C SER A 235 -22.18 41.79 -81.20
N ARG A 236 -22.81 41.10 -82.16
CA ARG A 236 -23.06 39.66 -82.11
C ARG A 236 -21.77 38.83 -82.02
N GLY A 237 -20.74 39.23 -82.75
CA GLY A 237 -19.44 38.53 -82.79
C GLY A 237 -18.77 38.45 -81.41
N PRO A 238 -18.53 39.56 -80.71
CA PRO A 238 -18.01 39.58 -79.35
C PRO A 238 -18.81 38.75 -78.34
N ILE A 239 -20.16 38.79 -78.39
CA ILE A 239 -20.99 37.98 -77.48
C ILE A 239 -20.77 36.48 -77.73
N LEU A 240 -20.76 36.07 -79.00
CA LEU A 240 -20.52 34.67 -79.36
C LEU A 240 -19.09 34.24 -79.01
N ASN A 241 -18.10 35.11 -79.22
CA ASN A 241 -16.71 34.83 -78.87
C ASN A 241 -16.53 34.68 -77.36
N ALA A 242 -17.17 35.53 -76.54
CA ALA A 242 -17.14 35.39 -75.09
C ALA A 242 -17.68 34.02 -74.64
N TYR A 243 -18.76 33.55 -75.25
CA TYR A 243 -19.30 32.20 -74.99
C TYR A 243 -18.35 31.08 -75.44
N VAL A 244 -17.85 31.13 -76.69
CA VAL A 244 -16.99 30.09 -77.27
C VAL A 244 -15.64 29.99 -76.55
N ASN A 245 -15.12 31.12 -76.07
CA ASN A 245 -13.88 31.18 -75.31
C ASN A 245 -14.07 30.88 -73.81
N GLY A 246 -15.30 30.60 -73.36
CA GLY A 246 -15.60 30.30 -71.97
C GLY A 246 -15.44 31.50 -71.02
N GLN A 247 -15.52 32.73 -71.54
CA GLN A 247 -15.43 33.97 -70.77
C GLN A 247 -16.80 34.30 -70.15
N PHE A 248 -17.29 33.41 -69.28
CA PHE A 248 -18.66 33.48 -68.75
C PHE A 248 -18.93 34.72 -67.87
N ASP A 249 -17.91 35.25 -67.17
CA ASP A 249 -18.04 36.51 -66.41
C ASP A 249 -18.32 37.69 -67.33
N GLN A 250 -17.49 37.85 -68.37
CA GLN A 250 -17.68 38.88 -69.39
C GLN A 250 -19.01 38.70 -70.12
N LEU A 251 -19.39 37.46 -70.42
CA LEU A 251 -20.65 37.15 -71.08
C LEU A 251 -21.86 37.53 -70.21
N LEU A 252 -21.81 37.29 -68.90
CA LEU A 252 -22.87 37.68 -67.98
C LEU A 252 -23.08 39.20 -67.98
N ASP A 253 -21.99 39.98 -67.94
CA ASP A 253 -22.04 41.43 -67.99
C ASP A 253 -22.65 41.95 -69.30
N MET A 254 -22.25 41.36 -70.43
CA MET A 254 -22.80 41.67 -71.75
C MET A 254 -24.29 41.36 -71.84
N LEU A 255 -24.73 40.18 -71.37
CA LEU A 255 -26.14 39.78 -71.40
C LEU A 255 -27.01 40.63 -70.46
N THR A 256 -26.48 41.01 -69.29
CA THR A 256 -27.15 41.90 -68.34
C THR A 256 -27.37 43.28 -68.95
N THR A 257 -26.34 43.82 -69.61
CA THR A 257 -26.45 45.09 -70.36
C THR A 257 -27.47 44.97 -71.48
N LEU A 258 -27.43 43.88 -72.26
CA LEU A 258 -28.36 43.64 -73.35
C LEU A 258 -29.83 43.54 -72.87
N SER A 259 -30.05 43.00 -71.67
CA SER A 259 -31.40 42.84 -71.11
C SER A 259 -32.14 44.16 -70.87
N VAL A 260 -31.41 45.26 -70.66
CA VAL A 260 -31.96 46.60 -70.43
C VAL A 260 -32.57 47.20 -71.70
N TYR A 261 -31.98 46.88 -72.85
CA TYR A 261 -32.37 47.42 -74.16
C TYR A 261 -33.26 46.47 -74.97
N ALA A 262 -33.37 45.21 -74.56
CA ALA A 262 -34.16 44.20 -75.26
C ALA A 262 -35.66 44.51 -75.25
N THR A 263 -36.30 44.34 -76.41
CA THR A 263 -37.77 44.40 -76.52
C THR A 263 -38.43 43.24 -75.78
N GLU A 264 -39.73 43.34 -75.46
CA GLU A 264 -40.48 42.25 -74.79
C GLU A 264 -40.35 40.89 -75.50
N LYS A 265 -40.26 40.90 -76.84
CA LYS A 265 -40.10 39.69 -77.65
C LYS A 265 -38.68 39.09 -77.53
N GLU A 266 -37.66 39.94 -77.52
CA GLU A 266 -36.24 39.56 -77.44
C GLU A 266 -35.82 39.15 -76.03
N LEU A 267 -36.51 39.66 -75.00
CA LEU A 267 -36.21 39.41 -73.59
C LEU A 267 -36.29 37.91 -73.24
N SER A 268 -37.13 37.16 -73.95
CA SER A 268 -37.20 35.70 -73.86
C SER A 268 -35.90 35.01 -74.31
N ALA A 269 -35.24 35.53 -75.34
CA ALA A 269 -33.99 35.00 -75.88
C ALA A 269 -32.79 35.38 -74.98
N VAL A 270 -32.76 36.62 -74.47
CA VAL A 270 -31.76 37.05 -73.47
C VAL A 270 -31.86 36.17 -72.21
N LYS A 271 -33.08 35.95 -71.70
CA LYS A 271 -33.30 35.02 -70.57
C LYS A 271 -32.82 33.60 -70.86
N SER A 272 -32.97 33.10 -72.08
CA SER A 272 -32.47 31.77 -72.46
C SER A 272 -30.94 31.71 -72.41
N MET A 273 -30.26 32.73 -72.92
CA MET A 273 -28.79 32.84 -72.85
C MET A 273 -28.31 32.98 -71.40
N MET A 274 -28.96 33.81 -70.58
CA MET A 274 -28.64 33.95 -69.16
C MET A 274 -28.80 32.62 -68.41
N ARG A 275 -29.86 31.84 -68.69
CA ARG A 275 -30.02 30.50 -68.10
C ARG A 275 -28.87 29.55 -68.44
N ILE A 276 -28.29 29.66 -69.63
CA ILE A 276 -27.11 28.86 -69.99
C ILE A 276 -25.91 29.31 -69.15
N VAL A 277 -25.71 30.61 -68.98
CA VAL A 277 -24.66 31.15 -68.09
C VAL A 277 -24.88 30.69 -66.64
N ASP A 278 -26.11 30.75 -66.13
CA ASP A 278 -26.46 30.28 -64.78
C ASP A 278 -26.14 28.79 -64.60
N ARG A 279 -26.41 27.95 -65.61
CA ARG A 279 -26.07 26.52 -65.57
C ARG A 279 -24.56 26.29 -65.51
N TYR A 280 -23.77 27.10 -66.18
CA TYR A 280 -22.31 27.01 -66.11
C TYR A 280 -21.83 27.29 -64.67
N TYR A 281 -22.28 28.38 -64.06
CA TYR A 281 -21.92 28.71 -62.68
C TYR A 281 -22.42 27.68 -61.67
N ASP A 282 -23.61 27.10 -61.88
CA ASP A 282 -24.12 26.00 -61.03
C ASP A 282 -23.18 24.78 -61.09
N LEU A 283 -22.68 24.39 -62.27
CA LEU A 283 -21.72 23.29 -62.39
C LEU A 283 -20.39 23.59 -61.66
N VAL A 284 -19.86 24.80 -61.82
CA VAL A 284 -18.64 25.23 -61.11
C VAL A 284 -18.86 25.21 -59.60
N SER A 285 -19.97 25.78 -59.13
CA SER A 285 -20.32 25.83 -57.70
C SER A 285 -20.50 24.43 -57.11
N ARG A 286 -21.12 23.50 -57.84
CA ARG A 286 -21.25 22.09 -57.41
C ARG A 286 -19.91 21.40 -57.24
N ILE A 287 -18.94 21.65 -58.12
CA ILE A 287 -17.58 21.11 -57.99
C ILE A 287 -16.92 21.61 -56.72
N GLU A 288 -16.97 22.92 -56.47
CA GLU A 288 -16.40 23.54 -55.27
C GLU A 288 -17.09 23.01 -54.00
N MET A 289 -18.43 22.96 -54.01
CA MET A 289 -19.21 22.46 -52.89
C MET A 289 -18.87 21.01 -52.55
N LEU A 290 -18.67 20.14 -53.55
CA LEU A 290 -18.28 18.75 -53.32
C LEU A 290 -16.90 18.64 -52.66
N ARG A 291 -15.94 19.49 -53.07
CA ARG A 291 -14.61 19.56 -52.43
C ARG A 291 -14.70 20.04 -50.98
N THR A 292 -15.53 21.05 -50.69
CA THR A 292 -15.71 21.50 -49.31
C THR A 292 -16.39 20.44 -48.45
N ILE A 293 -17.43 19.80 -48.97
CA ILE A 293 -18.15 18.73 -48.25
C ILE A 293 -17.23 17.54 -47.97
N SER A 294 -16.34 17.16 -48.89
CA SER A 294 -15.39 16.07 -48.67
C SER A 294 -14.48 16.36 -47.48
N THR A 295 -13.85 17.54 -47.49
CA THR A 295 -12.91 17.97 -46.46
C THR A 295 -13.58 17.99 -45.10
N VAL A 296 -14.71 18.70 -44.98
CA VAL A 296 -15.43 18.84 -43.71
C VAL A 296 -15.90 17.48 -43.16
N ARG A 297 -16.39 16.58 -44.03
CA ARG A 297 -16.85 15.25 -43.58
C ARG A 297 -15.71 14.37 -43.09
N ILE A 298 -14.56 14.42 -43.76
CA ILE A 298 -13.37 13.66 -43.37
C ILE A 298 -12.83 14.19 -42.04
N GLU A 299 -12.63 15.50 -41.91
CA GLU A 299 -12.13 16.14 -40.69
C GLU A 299 -13.04 15.87 -39.49
N LEU A 300 -14.36 15.98 -39.66
CA LEU A 300 -15.31 15.71 -38.59
C LEU A 300 -15.28 14.25 -38.13
N ARG A 301 -15.07 13.31 -39.07
CA ARG A 301 -14.91 11.90 -38.72
C ARG A 301 -13.56 11.61 -38.07
N GLU A 302 -12.49 12.23 -38.57
CA GLU A 302 -11.14 12.14 -38.00
C GLU A 302 -11.13 12.60 -36.54
N SER A 303 -11.76 13.74 -36.24
CA SER A 303 -11.90 14.26 -34.89
C SER A 303 -12.63 13.28 -33.96
N ARG A 304 -13.71 12.65 -34.43
CA ARG A 304 -14.44 11.61 -33.67
C ARG A 304 -13.58 10.38 -33.42
N VAL A 305 -12.85 9.92 -34.43
CA VAL A 305 -11.94 8.77 -34.33
C VAL A 305 -10.81 9.08 -33.34
N ALA A 306 -10.21 10.27 -33.42
CA ALA A 306 -9.19 10.73 -32.50
C ALA A 306 -9.69 10.76 -31.05
N ALA A 307 -10.92 11.23 -30.81
CA ALA A 307 -11.54 11.20 -29.48
C ALA A 307 -11.70 9.77 -28.93
N ILE A 308 -12.14 8.82 -29.77
CA ILE A 308 -12.26 7.41 -29.38
C ILE A 308 -10.88 6.81 -29.07
N ILE A 309 -9.88 7.05 -29.92
CA ILE A 309 -8.51 6.56 -29.72
C ILE A 309 -7.93 7.14 -28.43
N ASN A 310 -8.10 8.43 -28.17
CA ASN A 310 -7.61 9.07 -26.95
C ASN A 310 -8.27 8.48 -25.69
N LYS A 311 -9.57 8.18 -25.75
CA LYS A 311 -10.28 7.48 -24.68
C LYS A 311 -9.72 6.07 -24.47
N LEU A 312 -9.48 5.30 -25.53
CA LEU A 312 -8.89 3.97 -25.42
C LEU A 312 -7.47 4.03 -24.84
N LYS A 313 -6.66 5.03 -25.22
CA LYS A 313 -5.32 5.24 -24.65
C LYS A 313 -5.37 5.58 -23.16
N SER A 314 -6.32 6.41 -22.73
CA SER A 314 -6.46 6.76 -21.32
C SER A 314 -6.96 5.57 -20.48
N GLU A 315 -7.91 4.79 -20.99
CA GLU A 315 -8.37 3.54 -20.37
C GLU A 315 -7.24 2.50 -20.26
N LYS A 316 -6.45 2.31 -21.33
CA LYS A 316 -5.25 1.46 -21.33
C LYS A 316 -4.29 1.86 -20.21
N PHE A 317 -3.94 3.15 -20.15
CA PHE A 317 -3.02 3.68 -19.15
C PHE A 317 -3.55 3.51 -17.72
N ALA A 318 -4.83 3.83 -17.49
CA ALA A 318 -5.47 3.65 -16.19
C ALA A 318 -5.45 2.18 -15.74
N ARG A 319 -5.75 1.25 -16.65
CA ARG A 319 -5.77 -0.18 -16.35
C ARG A 319 -4.37 -0.73 -16.04
N ILE A 320 -3.35 -0.30 -16.76
CA ILE A 320 -1.96 -0.68 -16.49
C ILE A 320 -1.51 -0.14 -15.13
N ASN A 321 -1.83 1.11 -14.80
CA ASN A 321 -1.47 1.69 -13.50
C ASN A 321 -2.18 0.99 -12.34
N GLN A 322 -3.45 0.60 -12.51
CA GLN A 322 -4.13 -0.22 -11.53
C GLN A 322 -3.39 -1.55 -11.30
N LEU A 323 -3.00 -2.25 -12.37
CA LEU A 323 -2.27 -3.51 -12.26
C LEU A 323 -0.89 -3.34 -11.60
N LYS A 324 -0.17 -2.24 -11.89
CA LYS A 324 1.09 -1.90 -11.21
C LYS A 324 0.89 -1.66 -9.72
N SER A 325 -0.14 -0.90 -9.34
CA SER A 325 -0.48 -0.64 -7.93
C SER A 325 -0.84 -1.93 -7.20
N GLU A 326 -1.64 -2.80 -7.82
CA GLU A 326 -1.99 -4.11 -7.25
C GLU A 326 -0.75 -5.00 -7.09
N LEU A 327 0.16 -5.03 -8.08
CA LEU A 327 1.42 -5.76 -8.00
C LEU A 327 2.24 -5.29 -6.81
N GLU A 328 2.46 -3.98 -6.67
CA GLU A 328 3.28 -3.44 -5.58
C GLU A 328 2.67 -3.73 -4.22
N SER A 329 1.36 -3.57 -4.06
CA SER A 329 0.68 -3.89 -2.79
C SER A 329 0.86 -5.38 -2.40
N ARG A 330 0.76 -6.29 -3.37
CA ARG A 330 0.91 -7.73 -3.12
C ARG A 330 2.37 -8.11 -2.87
N LYS A 331 3.30 -7.50 -3.59
CA LYS A 331 4.75 -7.66 -3.39
C LYS A 331 5.15 -7.18 -2.01
N GLU A 332 4.65 -6.04 -1.55
CA GLU A 332 4.90 -5.52 -0.21
C GLU A 332 4.41 -6.49 0.88
N ILE A 333 3.22 -7.08 0.71
CA ILE A 333 2.68 -8.08 1.64
C ILE A 333 3.62 -9.31 1.72
N LEU A 334 4.10 -9.82 0.57
CA LEU A 334 5.02 -10.96 0.56
C LEU A 334 6.37 -10.60 1.18
N MET A 335 6.93 -9.43 0.86
CA MET A 335 8.18 -8.93 1.43
C MET A 335 8.07 -8.75 2.95
N ARG A 336 6.93 -8.26 3.45
CA ARG A 336 6.68 -8.14 4.89
C ARG A 336 6.62 -9.51 5.55
N LYS A 337 5.94 -10.50 4.93
CA LYS A 337 5.91 -11.88 5.43
C LYS A 337 7.31 -12.51 5.45
N LYS A 338 8.09 -12.32 4.39
CA LYS A 338 9.49 -12.76 4.28
C LYS A 338 10.33 -12.23 5.46
N ARG A 339 10.31 -10.91 5.67
CA ARG A 339 11.05 -10.25 6.77
C ARG A 339 10.62 -10.73 8.15
N ILE A 340 9.32 -10.88 8.39
CA ILE A 340 8.82 -11.35 9.69
C ILE A 340 9.29 -12.79 9.97
N GLU A 341 9.24 -13.65 8.97
CA GLU A 341 9.68 -15.05 9.09
C GLU A 341 11.18 -15.15 9.36
N GLU A 342 11.98 -14.36 8.64
CA GLU A 342 13.43 -14.24 8.83
C GLU A 342 13.77 -13.78 10.25
N ILE A 343 13.19 -12.67 10.71
CA ILE A 343 13.43 -12.13 12.05
C ILE A 343 13.03 -13.16 13.12
N ARG A 344 11.85 -13.79 13.00
CA ARG A 344 11.38 -14.79 13.98
C ARG A 344 12.29 -16.00 14.08
N THR A 345 12.73 -16.52 12.94
CA THR A 345 13.58 -17.71 12.89
C THR A 345 14.99 -17.40 13.38
N ASN A 346 15.56 -16.27 12.98
CA ASN A 346 16.86 -15.80 13.47
C ASN A 346 16.86 -15.52 14.98
N MET A 347 15.80 -14.94 15.54
CA MET A 347 15.66 -14.78 16.99
C MET A 347 15.65 -16.13 17.72
N ARG A 348 14.99 -17.14 17.14
CA ARG A 348 14.96 -18.49 17.72
C ARG A 348 16.34 -19.15 17.66
N ILE A 349 17.02 -19.07 16.51
CA ILE A 349 18.40 -19.55 16.32
C ILE A 349 19.34 -18.88 17.33
N SER A 350 19.27 -17.56 17.48
CA SER A 350 20.08 -16.79 18.43
C SER A 350 19.87 -17.25 19.88
N ARG A 351 18.62 -17.47 20.31
CA ARG A 351 18.33 -18.01 21.65
C ARG A 351 18.90 -19.40 21.87
N LEU A 352 18.84 -20.26 20.85
CA LEU A 352 19.42 -21.60 20.93
C LEU A 352 20.95 -21.52 21.02
N HIS A 353 21.60 -20.64 20.25
CA HIS A 353 23.04 -20.39 20.37
C HIS A 353 23.42 -19.94 21.78
N SER A 354 22.75 -18.92 22.34
CA SER A 354 23.02 -18.49 23.71
C SER A 354 22.88 -19.64 24.71
N LYS A 355 21.89 -20.54 24.50
CA LYS A 355 21.72 -21.69 25.37
C LYS A 355 22.83 -22.73 25.20
N VAL A 356 23.31 -22.95 23.99
CA VAL A 356 24.47 -23.81 23.71
C VAL A 356 25.72 -23.24 24.39
N ASP A 357 25.94 -21.93 24.31
CA ASP A 357 27.09 -21.27 24.93
C ASP A 357 27.06 -21.42 26.46
N GLU A 358 25.91 -21.16 27.10
CA GLU A 358 25.71 -21.37 28.54
C GLU A 358 26.05 -22.81 28.97
N LEU A 359 25.52 -23.81 28.26
CA LEU A 359 25.75 -25.22 28.58
C LEU A 359 27.20 -25.64 28.30
N SER A 360 27.86 -25.03 27.31
CA SER A 360 29.26 -25.30 26.96
C SER A 360 30.21 -24.75 28.03
N VAL A 361 29.88 -23.60 28.63
CA VAL A 361 30.62 -23.07 29.80
C VAL A 361 30.47 -24.00 31.00
N GLU A 362 29.26 -24.50 31.27
CA GLU A 362 29.01 -25.47 32.34
C GLU A 362 29.78 -26.78 32.10
N LEU A 363 29.74 -27.31 30.88
CA LEU A 363 30.47 -28.50 30.47
C LEU A 363 31.99 -28.33 30.70
N SER A 364 32.55 -27.20 30.26
CA SER A 364 33.97 -26.87 30.44
C SER A 364 34.38 -26.73 31.92
N SER A 365 33.45 -26.32 32.79
CA SER A 365 33.68 -26.28 34.23
C SER A 365 33.70 -27.68 34.85
N ILE A 366 32.79 -28.56 34.41
CA ILE A 366 32.73 -29.96 34.85
C ILE A 366 33.96 -30.73 34.39
N GLU A 367 34.41 -30.54 33.15
CA GLU A 367 35.62 -31.20 32.63
C GLU A 367 36.86 -30.84 33.44
N ARG A 368 37.00 -29.56 33.85
CA ARG A 368 38.08 -29.12 34.74
C ARG A 368 38.04 -29.77 36.13
N ARG A 369 36.86 -30.10 36.64
CA ARG A 369 36.68 -30.79 37.93
C ARG A 369 36.87 -32.31 37.86
N ILE A 370 36.81 -32.89 36.67
CA ILE A 370 37.05 -34.33 36.44
C ILE A 370 38.55 -34.58 36.20
N GLY A 371 39.25 -33.63 35.56
CA GLY A 371 40.66 -33.75 35.18
C GLY A 371 41.68 -33.20 36.18
N GLY A 372 41.24 -32.52 37.25
CA GLY A 372 42.05 -32.14 38.41
C GLY A 372 41.60 -32.95 39.61
#